data_AF-A0A0W0FK15-F1
#
_entry.id   AF-A0A0W0FK15-F1
#
_cell.length_a   1.000
_cell.length_b   1.000
_cell.length_c   1.000
_cell.angle_alpha   90.00
_cell.angle_beta   90.00
_cell.angle_gamma   90.00
#
_symmetry.space_group_name_H-M   'P 1'
#
loop_
_entity.id
_entity.type
_entity.pdbx_description
1 polymer ?
#
loop_
_entity_poly.entity_id
_entity_poly.type
_entity_poly.pdbx_seq_one_letter_code
_entity_poly.pdbx_strand_id
1 'polypeptide(L)'
;MLLRASLHRPLQIASRRHAPLRRAIPLGKRFFVQDLCNGFLDLAVALPYPPEIPAYSATIILLTVAARLAVLPVALWGQNRARRLEENVLPVLRKEKPLVARQEFEAMQRERITGEKEYLEKFHKERCTAIMTARRKELWKTHKCNPLITMAVPPLSQIPSFVIMTMVFARLSADPFSGFDSESFFTLTTLNHIDPTMTMPIILGLLTMANVEVNNWVLTATEKGMQKEIQEKKEQIAQKQGVRHIEPQKIVKSAMRVLSVGRIGLGAIAPGAVCLYWVTSAAFGLVQTWILNYLEAQRKRRMYGSILHSPRMAEPQVIKVAPARSKGVSGSATALHALKAKESENKRSTRS
;
A
#
# COMPACT_ATOMS: atom_id res chain seq x y z
N MET A 1 5.80 -84.99 47.52
CA MET A 1 5.57 -86.14 46.63
C MET A 1 4.48 -85.73 45.66
N LEU A 2 4.78 -85.73 44.34
CA LEU A 2 3.86 -85.90 43.20
C LEU A 2 2.69 -84.90 43.07
N LEU A 3 2.24 -84.46 41.91
CA LEU A 3 2.69 -84.35 40.52
C LEU A 3 1.53 -83.50 39.90
N ARG A 4 1.77 -82.55 38.98
CA ARG A 4 1.45 -82.68 37.53
C ARG A 4 0.11 -83.40 37.25
N ALA A 5 -0.77 -82.94 36.38
CA ALA A 5 -0.59 -82.09 35.20
C ALA A 5 -1.96 -81.75 34.57
N SER A 6 -1.88 -80.95 33.51
CA SER A 6 -2.81 -80.80 32.36
C SER A 6 -3.96 -79.80 32.48
N LEU A 7 -4.26 -78.97 31.48
CA LEU A 7 -3.64 -78.61 30.19
C LEU A 7 -4.45 -77.42 29.61
N HIS A 8 -3.80 -76.62 28.74
CA HIS A 8 -4.36 -75.76 27.67
C HIS A 8 -5.14 -74.45 27.96
N ARG A 9 -4.49 -73.30 27.69
CA ARG A 9 -4.62 -72.48 26.44
C ARG A 9 -3.82 -71.17 26.59
N PRO A 10 -2.99 -70.76 25.61
CA PRO A 10 -2.23 -69.52 25.70
C PRO A 10 -3.11 -68.30 25.34
N LEU A 11 -3.09 -67.30 26.22
CA LEU A 11 -3.62 -65.95 25.98
C LEU A 11 -2.80 -65.27 24.88
N GLN A 12 -3.44 -65.01 23.74
CA GLN A 12 -2.90 -64.10 22.72
C GLN A 12 -2.88 -62.69 23.30
N ILE A 13 -1.70 -62.24 23.73
CA ILE A 13 -1.44 -60.83 24.07
C ILE A 13 -1.31 -60.09 22.73
N ALA A 14 -2.39 -59.44 22.31
CA ALA A 14 -2.38 -58.52 21.19
C ALA A 14 -1.47 -57.32 21.53
N SER A 15 -0.23 -57.38 21.06
CA SER A 15 0.70 -56.25 21.04
C SER A 15 0.11 -55.14 20.16
N ARG A 16 -0.57 -54.17 20.78
CA ARG A 16 -0.91 -52.88 20.16
C ARG A 16 0.40 -52.12 19.93
N ARG A 17 1.01 -52.34 18.77
CA ARG A 17 2.05 -51.46 18.23
C ARG A 17 1.41 -50.12 17.92
N HIS A 18 1.74 -49.10 18.72
CA HIS A 18 1.51 -47.71 18.35
C HIS A 18 2.38 -47.40 17.13
N ALA A 19 1.76 -47.36 15.94
CA ALA A 19 2.37 -46.80 14.76
C ALA A 19 2.49 -45.28 14.94
N PRO A 20 3.68 -44.67 14.81
CA PRO A 20 3.77 -43.22 14.76
C PRO A 20 3.18 -42.76 13.42
N LEU A 21 2.06 -42.03 13.49
CA LEU A 21 1.54 -41.25 12.37
C LEU A 21 2.55 -40.13 12.04
N ARG A 22 3.64 -40.48 11.34
CA ARG A 22 4.44 -39.51 10.60
C ARG A 22 3.55 -38.97 9.48
N ARG A 23 2.96 -37.79 9.70
CA ARG A 23 2.40 -36.97 8.63
C ARG A 23 3.48 -36.79 7.57
N ALA A 24 3.33 -37.44 6.43
CA ALA A 24 4.14 -37.19 5.26
C ALA A 24 3.94 -35.72 4.85
N ILE A 25 4.98 -34.91 5.03
CA ILE A 25 5.04 -33.56 4.49
C ILE A 25 5.12 -33.72 2.96
N PRO A 26 4.31 -33.01 2.16
CA PRO A 26 4.25 -33.24 0.72
C PRO A 26 5.62 -32.96 0.07
N LEU A 27 6.20 -33.99 -0.55
CA LEU A 27 7.53 -33.97 -1.18
C LEU A 27 7.66 -32.97 -2.35
N GLY A 28 6.56 -32.50 -2.93
CA GLY A 28 6.56 -31.65 -4.13
C GLY A 28 7.22 -30.28 -3.99
N LYS A 29 7.32 -29.71 -2.78
CA LYS A 29 7.90 -28.37 -2.58
C LYS A 29 9.43 -28.33 -2.64
N ARG A 30 10.10 -29.45 -2.39
CA ARG A 30 11.57 -29.52 -2.44
C ARG A 30 12.08 -29.53 -3.89
N PHE A 31 11.32 -30.14 -4.80
CA PHE A 31 11.67 -30.23 -6.22
C PHE A 31 11.56 -28.87 -6.91
N PHE A 32 10.49 -28.10 -6.68
CA PHE A 32 10.28 -26.82 -7.36
C PHE A 32 11.44 -25.83 -7.22
N VAL A 33 11.97 -25.63 -6.00
CA VAL A 33 13.09 -24.69 -5.80
C VAL A 33 14.37 -25.24 -6.41
N GLN A 34 14.59 -26.56 -6.35
CA GLN A 34 15.76 -27.20 -6.96
C GLN A 34 15.73 -27.08 -8.49
N ASP A 35 14.56 -27.27 -9.11
CA ASP A 35 14.38 -27.12 -10.55
C ASP A 35 14.68 -25.69 -10.99
N LEU A 36 14.26 -24.69 -10.20
CA LEU A 36 14.61 -23.28 -10.43
C LEU A 36 16.11 -23.01 -10.25
N CYS A 37 16.76 -23.63 -9.26
CA CYS A 37 18.21 -23.53 -9.07
C CYS A 37 18.96 -24.08 -10.29
N ASN A 38 18.60 -25.28 -10.75
CA ASN A 38 19.21 -25.91 -11.92
C ASN A 38 18.98 -25.07 -13.18
N GLY A 39 17.73 -24.62 -13.41
CA GLY A 39 17.41 -23.76 -14.54
C GLY A 39 18.13 -22.41 -14.52
N PHE A 40 18.42 -21.86 -13.34
CA PHE A 40 19.26 -20.67 -13.21
C PHE A 40 20.71 -20.95 -13.62
N LEU A 41 21.30 -22.06 -13.16
CA LEU A 41 22.68 -22.43 -13.50
C LEU A 41 22.83 -22.69 -15.01
N ASP A 42 21.88 -23.42 -15.59
CA ASP A 42 21.83 -23.68 -17.03
C ASP A 42 21.74 -22.38 -17.83
N LEU A 43 20.88 -21.45 -17.40
CA LEU A 43 20.72 -20.15 -18.04
C LEU A 43 22.01 -19.30 -17.95
N ALA A 44 22.69 -19.32 -16.81
CA ALA A 44 23.91 -18.56 -16.60
C ALA A 44 25.03 -19.01 -17.55
N VAL A 45 25.13 -20.31 -17.81
CA VAL A 45 26.12 -20.88 -18.74
C VAL A 45 25.68 -20.73 -20.21
N ALA A 46 24.38 -20.82 -20.49
CA ALA A 46 23.85 -20.75 -21.84
C ALA A 46 23.87 -19.33 -22.45
N LEU A 47 23.86 -18.28 -21.61
CA LEU A 47 23.89 -16.90 -22.09
C LEU A 47 25.30 -16.53 -22.58
N PRO A 48 25.44 -16.00 -23.81
CA PRO A 48 26.73 -15.66 -24.40
C PRO A 48 27.24 -14.33 -23.83
N TYR A 49 27.73 -14.35 -22.59
CA TYR A 49 28.38 -13.18 -21.99
C TYR A 49 29.80 -13.00 -22.55
N PRO A 50 30.26 -11.74 -22.72
CA PRO A 50 31.68 -11.45 -22.92
C PRO A 50 32.51 -12.03 -21.77
N PRO A 51 33.76 -12.46 -22.01
CA PRO A 51 34.61 -13.09 -20.99
C PRO A 51 34.95 -12.16 -19.81
N GLU A 52 34.75 -10.85 -19.97
CA GLU A 52 34.96 -9.84 -18.93
C GLU A 52 33.81 -9.78 -17.91
N ILE A 53 32.64 -10.32 -18.26
CA ILE A 53 31.43 -10.21 -17.43
C ILE A 53 31.21 -11.53 -16.67
N PRO A 54 31.18 -11.52 -15.32
CA PRO A 54 30.89 -12.71 -14.54
C PRO A 54 29.45 -13.19 -14.80
N ALA A 55 29.33 -14.44 -15.26
CA ALA A 55 28.12 -15.00 -15.83
C ALA A 55 27.02 -15.16 -14.78
N TYR A 56 27.33 -15.62 -13.57
CA TYR A 56 26.33 -15.81 -12.51
C TYR A 56 25.82 -14.46 -12.01
N SER A 57 26.73 -13.50 -11.77
CA SER A 57 26.37 -12.15 -11.30
C SER A 57 25.51 -11.40 -12.32
N ALA A 58 25.89 -11.44 -13.60
CA ALA A 58 25.12 -10.83 -14.67
C ALA A 58 23.74 -11.48 -14.82
N THR A 59 23.66 -12.81 -14.68
CA THR A 59 22.39 -13.54 -14.75
C THR A 59 21.48 -13.20 -13.56
N ILE A 60 22.02 -13.04 -12.35
CA ILE A 60 21.26 -12.53 -11.19
C ILE A 60 20.66 -11.16 -11.52
N ILE A 61 21.46 -10.24 -12.08
CA ILE A 61 21.00 -8.90 -12.44
C ILE A 61 19.90 -8.98 -13.51
N LEU A 62 20.15 -9.71 -14.58
CA LEU A 62 19.22 -9.87 -15.70
C LEU A 62 17.89 -10.47 -15.25
N LEU A 63 17.93 -11.58 -14.50
CA LEU A 63 16.73 -12.24 -13.99
C LEU A 63 15.95 -11.33 -13.04
N THR A 64 16.66 -10.54 -12.22
CA THR A 64 16.04 -9.54 -11.35
C THR A 64 15.28 -8.49 -12.15
N VAL A 65 15.91 -7.94 -13.19
CA VAL A 65 15.29 -6.95 -14.07
C VAL A 65 14.09 -7.56 -14.80
N ALA A 66 14.22 -8.78 -15.34
CA ALA A 66 13.14 -9.47 -16.01
C ALA A 66 11.94 -9.72 -15.08
N ALA A 67 12.18 -10.21 -13.86
CA ALA A 67 11.14 -10.43 -12.85
C ALA A 67 10.44 -9.11 -12.46
N ARG A 68 11.20 -8.02 -12.35
CA ARG A 68 10.64 -6.69 -12.06
C ARG A 68 9.79 -6.16 -13.20
N LEU A 69 10.23 -6.34 -14.45
CA LEU A 69 9.47 -5.96 -15.64
C LEU A 69 8.18 -6.78 -15.77
N ALA A 70 8.20 -8.07 -15.42
CA ALA A 70 7.00 -8.91 -15.43
C ALA A 70 5.90 -8.41 -14.45
N VAL A 71 6.29 -7.82 -13.31
CA VAL A 71 5.35 -7.27 -12.31
C VAL A 71 5.01 -5.79 -12.57
N LEU A 72 5.75 -5.10 -13.44
CA LEU A 72 5.56 -3.69 -13.77
C LEU A 72 4.12 -3.32 -14.19
N PRO A 73 3.41 -4.11 -15.01
CA PRO A 73 2.03 -3.79 -15.39
C PRO A 73 1.08 -3.67 -14.18
N VAL A 74 1.29 -4.48 -13.14
CA VAL A 74 0.49 -4.42 -11.90
C VAL A 74 0.75 -3.12 -11.14
N ALA A 75 2.01 -2.66 -11.12
CA ALA A 75 2.36 -1.37 -10.52
C ALA A 75 1.72 -0.19 -11.28
N LEU A 76 1.77 -0.21 -12.62
CA LEU A 76 1.12 0.79 -13.47
C LEU A 76 -0.39 0.82 -13.27
N TRP A 77 -1.02 -0.35 -13.19
CA TRP A 77 -2.44 -0.50 -12.89
C TRP A 77 -2.81 0.13 -11.54
N GLY A 78 -2.01 -0.10 -10.51
CA GLY A 78 -2.21 0.49 -9.18
C GLY A 78 -2.13 2.01 -9.21
N GLN A 79 -1.12 2.56 -9.89
CA GLN A 79 -1.00 4.02 -10.04
C GLN A 79 -2.16 4.63 -10.82
N ASN A 80 -2.61 4.01 -11.91
CA ASN A 80 -3.74 4.51 -12.68
C ASN A 80 -5.04 4.52 -11.86
N ARG A 81 -5.23 3.57 -10.95
CA ARG A 81 -6.35 3.60 -9.99
C ARG A 81 -6.19 4.69 -8.93
N ALA A 82 -4.98 4.90 -8.42
CA ALA A 82 -4.70 5.96 -7.47
C ALA A 82 -5.00 7.33 -8.09
N ARG A 83 -4.64 7.53 -9.37
CA ARG A 83 -4.94 8.74 -10.13
C ARG A 83 -6.44 9.04 -10.21
N ARG A 84 -7.27 8.04 -10.51
CA ARG A 84 -8.74 8.21 -10.55
C ARG A 84 -9.30 8.65 -9.19
N LEU A 85 -8.73 8.17 -8.09
CA LEU A 85 -9.11 8.62 -6.76
C LEU A 85 -8.76 10.09 -6.55
N GLU A 86 -7.53 10.50 -6.92
CA GLU A 86 -7.07 11.88 -6.77
C GLU A 86 -7.82 12.87 -7.67
N GLU A 87 -8.05 12.52 -8.92
CA GLU A 87 -8.63 13.40 -9.94
C GLU A 87 -10.16 13.47 -9.87
N ASN A 88 -10.85 12.34 -9.62
CA ASN A 88 -12.31 12.31 -9.68
C ASN A 88 -12.98 12.34 -8.31
N VAL A 89 -12.42 11.64 -7.31
CA VAL A 89 -13.11 11.43 -6.02
C VAL A 89 -12.73 12.50 -4.99
N LEU A 90 -11.44 12.79 -4.83
CA LEU A 90 -10.98 13.78 -3.84
C LEU A 90 -11.55 15.20 -4.04
N PRO A 91 -11.63 15.77 -5.26
CA PRO A 91 -12.16 17.13 -5.41
C PRO A 91 -13.65 17.21 -5.11
N VAL A 92 -14.44 16.20 -5.48
CA VAL A 92 -15.88 16.13 -5.17
C VAL A 92 -16.09 16.11 -3.65
N LEU A 93 -15.37 15.23 -2.94
CA LEU A 93 -15.45 15.16 -1.48
C LEU A 93 -15.01 16.47 -0.80
N ARG A 94 -13.99 17.16 -1.33
CA ARG A 94 -13.55 18.47 -0.80
C ARG A 94 -14.62 19.55 -0.96
N LYS A 95 -15.34 19.55 -2.08
CA LYS A 95 -16.44 20.49 -2.36
C LYS A 95 -17.69 20.18 -1.52
N GLU A 96 -18.03 18.90 -1.36
CA GLU A 96 -19.22 18.47 -0.60
C GLU A 96 -19.02 18.62 0.92
N LYS A 97 -17.81 18.48 1.44
CA LYS A 97 -17.53 18.57 2.89
C LYS A 97 -18.11 19.82 3.58
N PRO A 98 -17.86 21.07 3.11
CA PRO A 98 -18.47 22.25 3.74
C PRO A 98 -19.99 22.33 3.55
N LEU A 99 -20.53 21.75 2.47
CA LEU A 99 -21.98 21.74 2.22
C LEU A 99 -22.71 20.81 3.19
N VAL A 100 -22.19 19.59 3.38
CA VAL A 100 -22.74 18.63 4.35
C VAL A 100 -22.67 19.19 5.77
N ALA A 101 -21.56 19.86 6.13
CA ALA A 101 -21.46 20.50 7.45
C ALA A 101 -22.54 21.58 7.67
N ARG A 102 -22.85 22.39 6.67
CA ARG A 102 -23.93 23.39 6.76
C ARG A 102 -25.31 22.74 6.84
N GLN A 103 -25.58 21.75 5.99
CA GLN A 103 -26.86 21.05 5.94
C GLN A 103 -27.17 20.30 7.24
N GLU A 104 -26.19 19.60 7.81
CA GLU A 104 -26.37 18.91 9.08
C GLU A 104 -26.53 19.88 10.25
N PHE A 105 -25.86 21.04 10.21
CA PHE A 105 -26.07 22.08 11.21
C PHE A 105 -27.52 22.60 11.20
N GLU A 106 -28.05 22.89 10.01
CA GLU A 106 -29.46 23.29 9.84
C GLU A 106 -30.45 22.16 10.19
N ALA A 107 -30.10 20.89 9.93
CA ALA A 107 -30.91 19.74 10.31
C ALA A 107 -30.99 19.59 11.83
N MET A 108 -29.87 19.72 12.55
CA MET A 108 -29.86 19.68 14.03
C MET A 108 -30.69 20.83 14.63
N GLN A 109 -30.66 22.02 14.04
CA GLN A 109 -31.51 23.14 14.47
C GLN A 109 -33.01 22.84 14.28
N ARG A 110 -33.37 22.21 13.16
CA ARG A 110 -34.76 21.78 12.89
C ARG A 110 -35.24 20.68 13.81
N GLU A 111 -34.36 19.72 14.13
CA GLU A 111 -34.61 18.63 15.07
C GLU A 111 -34.60 19.11 16.54
N ARG A 112 -34.31 20.40 16.80
CA ARG A 112 -34.22 21.02 18.14
C ARG A 112 -33.33 20.24 19.11
N ILE A 113 -32.24 19.67 18.60
CA ILE A 113 -31.27 18.97 19.43
C ILE A 113 -30.59 19.99 20.33
N THR A 114 -30.81 19.86 21.62
CA THR A 114 -30.32 20.79 22.64
C THR A 114 -29.39 20.03 23.58
N GLY A 115 -28.29 20.64 23.97
CA GLY A 115 -27.30 20.01 24.84
C GLY A 115 -26.11 20.94 25.07
N GLU A 116 -25.16 20.44 25.85
CA GLU A 116 -23.89 21.14 26.06
C GLU A 116 -23.13 21.31 24.74
N LYS A 117 -22.40 22.42 24.60
CA LYS A 117 -21.67 22.77 23.36
C LYS A 117 -20.75 21.64 22.88
N GLU A 118 -20.04 20.98 23.81
CA GLU A 118 -19.12 19.90 23.48
C GLU A 118 -19.84 18.65 22.95
N TYR A 119 -21.03 18.35 23.50
CA TYR A 119 -21.88 17.26 23.02
C TYR A 119 -22.38 17.53 21.60
N LEU A 120 -22.87 18.76 21.34
CA LEU A 120 -23.36 19.16 20.02
C LEU A 120 -22.25 19.11 18.96
N GLU A 121 -21.04 19.54 19.29
CA GLU A 121 -19.89 19.49 18.37
C GLU A 121 -19.49 18.04 18.04
N LYS A 122 -19.45 17.14 19.03
CA LYS A 122 -19.17 15.71 18.82
C LYS A 122 -20.26 15.06 17.97
N PHE A 123 -21.52 15.26 18.32
CA PHE A 123 -22.67 14.69 17.60
C PHE A 123 -22.74 15.17 16.15
N HIS A 124 -22.51 16.46 15.91
CA HIS A 124 -22.42 17.03 14.57
C HIS A 124 -21.30 16.40 13.75
N LYS A 125 -20.11 16.29 14.36
CA LYS A 125 -18.94 15.71 13.72
C LYS A 125 -19.19 14.24 13.36
N GLU A 126 -19.80 13.47 14.25
CA GLU A 126 -20.17 12.09 14.01
C GLU A 126 -21.14 11.96 12.82
N ARG A 127 -22.25 12.70 12.80
CA ARG A 127 -23.20 12.70 11.67
C ARG A 127 -22.54 13.09 10.35
N CYS A 128 -21.76 14.18 10.35
CA CYS A 128 -21.01 14.60 9.17
C CYS A 128 -20.02 13.53 8.70
N THR A 129 -19.31 12.86 9.61
CA THR A 129 -18.38 11.78 9.25
C THR A 129 -19.11 10.55 8.72
N ALA A 130 -20.29 10.20 9.26
CA ALA A 130 -21.11 9.10 8.78
C ALA A 130 -21.58 9.35 7.33
N ILE A 131 -22.11 10.54 7.05
CA ILE A 131 -22.55 10.93 5.71
C ILE A 131 -21.39 10.95 4.72
N MET A 132 -20.27 11.58 5.10
CA MET A 132 -19.09 11.66 4.25
C MET A 132 -18.42 10.30 4.01
N THR A 133 -18.49 9.36 4.96
CA THR A 133 -17.97 8.00 4.77
C THR A 133 -18.88 7.18 3.87
N ALA A 134 -20.21 7.31 3.97
CA ALA A 134 -21.16 6.70 3.06
C ALA A 134 -20.94 7.21 1.62
N ARG A 135 -20.89 8.54 1.45
CA ARG A 135 -20.65 9.19 0.15
C ARG A 135 -19.31 8.79 -0.45
N ARG A 136 -18.26 8.71 0.37
CA ARG A 136 -16.94 8.22 -0.07
C ARG A 136 -17.00 6.79 -0.59
N LYS A 137 -17.70 5.88 0.10
CA LYS A 137 -17.86 4.49 -0.34
C LYS A 137 -18.64 4.39 -1.66
N GLU A 138 -19.66 5.23 -1.84
CA GLU A 138 -20.41 5.33 -3.10
C GLU A 138 -19.49 5.74 -4.25
N LEU A 139 -18.73 6.83 -4.10
CA LEU A 139 -17.79 7.31 -5.12
C LEU A 139 -16.71 6.27 -5.45
N TRP A 140 -16.22 5.52 -4.46
CA TRP A 140 -15.28 4.43 -4.69
C TRP A 140 -15.87 3.31 -5.55
N LYS A 141 -17.16 2.99 -5.38
CA LYS A 141 -17.87 2.01 -6.21
C LYS A 141 -18.06 2.55 -7.63
N THR A 142 -18.58 3.78 -7.76
CA THR A 142 -18.86 4.43 -9.05
C THR A 142 -17.61 4.54 -9.91
N HIS A 143 -16.50 5.03 -9.34
CA HIS A 143 -15.24 5.19 -10.08
C HIS A 143 -14.34 3.94 -10.05
N LYS A 144 -14.74 2.87 -9.36
CA LYS A 144 -13.96 1.62 -9.18
C LYS A 144 -12.56 1.86 -8.57
N CYS A 145 -12.51 2.69 -7.53
CA CYS A 145 -11.28 3.23 -6.91
C CYS A 145 -11.15 2.85 -5.43
N ASN A 146 -11.26 1.56 -5.08
CA ASN A 146 -11.09 1.16 -3.68
C ASN A 146 -9.63 1.44 -3.22
N PRO A 147 -9.41 2.31 -2.23
CA PRO A 147 -8.06 2.73 -1.84
C PRO A 147 -7.23 1.60 -1.22
N LEU A 148 -7.85 0.70 -0.46
CA LEU A 148 -7.12 -0.40 0.19
C LEU A 148 -6.53 -1.35 -0.84
N ILE A 149 -7.34 -1.73 -1.83
CA ILE A 149 -6.90 -2.60 -2.93
C ILE A 149 -5.83 -1.88 -3.76
N THR A 150 -6.05 -0.60 -4.06
CA THR A 150 -5.17 0.19 -4.92
C THR A 150 -3.78 0.39 -4.30
N MET A 151 -3.70 0.60 -2.98
CA MET A 151 -2.43 0.81 -2.28
C MET A 151 -1.73 -0.51 -1.93
N ALA A 152 -2.47 -1.58 -1.62
CA ALA A 152 -1.89 -2.83 -1.13
C ALA A 152 -1.46 -3.81 -2.25
N VAL A 153 -2.19 -3.87 -3.36
CA VAL A 153 -1.92 -4.88 -4.41
C VAL A 153 -0.53 -4.75 -5.04
N PRO A 154 -0.03 -3.55 -5.41
CA PRO A 154 1.30 -3.42 -6.00
C PRO A 154 2.44 -3.98 -5.13
N PRO A 155 2.61 -3.59 -3.84
CA PRO A 155 3.66 -4.19 -3.01
C PRO A 155 3.42 -5.68 -2.74
N LEU A 156 2.17 -6.11 -2.53
CA LEU A 156 1.87 -7.53 -2.29
C LEU A 156 2.21 -8.42 -3.50
N SER A 157 2.01 -7.93 -4.72
CA SER A 157 2.33 -8.68 -5.94
C SER A 157 3.82 -8.96 -6.13
N GLN A 158 4.69 -8.16 -5.49
CA GLN A 158 6.15 -8.32 -5.57
C GLN A 158 6.71 -9.30 -4.53
N ILE A 159 5.97 -9.57 -3.45
CA ILE A 159 6.44 -10.44 -2.36
C ILE A 159 6.74 -11.87 -2.84
N PRO A 160 5.88 -12.53 -3.65
CA PRO A 160 6.16 -13.90 -4.11
C PRO A 160 7.45 -14.00 -4.91
N SER A 161 7.64 -13.14 -5.92
CA SER A 161 8.88 -13.12 -6.71
C SER A 161 10.10 -12.84 -5.84
N PHE A 162 9.95 -11.94 -4.84
CA PHE A 162 11.04 -11.60 -3.95
C PHE A 162 11.47 -12.77 -3.06
N VAL A 163 10.51 -13.47 -2.45
CA VAL A 163 10.77 -14.60 -1.58
C VAL A 163 11.33 -15.77 -2.36
N ILE A 164 10.77 -16.10 -3.54
CA ILE A 164 11.24 -17.21 -4.36
C ILE A 164 12.68 -16.98 -4.81
N MET A 165 13.03 -15.81 -5.34
CA MET A 165 14.41 -15.52 -5.77
C MET A 165 15.38 -15.49 -4.59
N THR A 166 14.98 -14.94 -3.45
CA THR A 166 15.81 -14.99 -2.23
C THR A 166 16.09 -16.43 -1.81
N MET A 167 15.08 -17.31 -1.87
CA MET A 167 15.25 -18.73 -1.55
C MET A 167 16.16 -19.44 -2.55
N VAL A 168 16.00 -19.20 -3.86
CA VAL A 168 16.85 -19.79 -4.91
C VAL A 168 18.31 -19.39 -4.70
N PHE A 169 18.60 -18.09 -4.55
CA PHE A 169 19.98 -17.64 -4.38
C PHE A 169 20.57 -18.06 -3.04
N ALA A 170 19.79 -18.07 -1.95
CA ALA A 170 20.26 -18.58 -0.67
C ALA A 170 20.58 -20.09 -0.73
N ARG A 171 19.82 -20.86 -1.51
CA ARG A 171 20.07 -22.30 -1.72
C ARG A 171 21.33 -22.54 -2.55
N LEU A 172 21.48 -21.82 -3.66
CA LEU A 172 22.69 -21.89 -4.49
C LEU A 172 23.92 -21.45 -3.71
N SER A 173 23.79 -20.44 -2.84
CA SER A 173 24.88 -19.96 -1.99
C SER A 173 25.33 -20.96 -0.92
N ALA A 174 24.42 -21.86 -0.52
CA ALA A 174 24.68 -22.89 0.47
C ALA A 174 25.18 -24.20 -0.17
N ASP A 175 25.10 -24.32 -1.50
CA ASP A 175 25.54 -25.49 -2.25
C ASP A 175 27.00 -25.31 -2.70
N PRO A 176 27.94 -26.14 -2.22
CA PRO A 176 29.35 -26.06 -2.62
C PRO A 176 29.60 -26.32 -4.12
N PHE A 177 28.66 -26.94 -4.82
CA PHE A 177 28.82 -27.33 -6.23
C PHE A 177 28.18 -26.36 -7.21
N SER A 178 27.60 -25.24 -6.74
CA SER A 178 26.88 -24.28 -7.58
C SER A 178 27.78 -23.44 -8.50
N GLY A 179 29.10 -23.43 -8.27
CA GLY A 179 30.05 -22.61 -9.02
C GLY A 179 30.14 -21.14 -8.55
N PHE A 180 29.37 -20.73 -7.53
CA PHE A 180 29.35 -19.35 -7.01
C PHE A 180 30.66 -18.90 -6.34
N ASP A 181 31.54 -19.83 -6.00
CA ASP A 181 32.89 -19.53 -5.51
C ASP A 181 33.89 -19.22 -6.64
N SER A 182 33.53 -19.49 -7.90
CA SER A 182 34.42 -19.26 -9.04
C SER A 182 34.43 -17.81 -9.53
N GLU A 183 33.45 -16.99 -9.11
CA GLU A 183 33.31 -15.62 -9.57
C GLU A 183 33.36 -14.61 -8.42
N SER A 184 33.97 -13.47 -8.70
CA SER A 184 33.92 -12.28 -7.87
C SER A 184 33.15 -11.19 -8.62
N PHE A 185 32.45 -10.32 -7.89
CA PHE A 185 31.72 -9.22 -8.49
C PHE A 185 31.70 -8.01 -7.59
N PHE A 186 32.18 -6.88 -8.14
CA PHE A 186 32.26 -5.61 -7.42
C PHE A 186 33.10 -5.75 -6.13
N THR A 187 32.50 -5.65 -4.95
CA THR A 187 33.19 -5.85 -3.66
C THR A 187 33.06 -7.27 -3.10
N LEU A 188 32.30 -8.13 -3.77
CA LEU A 188 32.13 -9.53 -3.38
C LEU A 188 33.32 -10.35 -3.88
N THR A 189 34.05 -10.96 -2.95
CA THR A 189 35.12 -11.90 -3.28
C THR A 189 34.57 -13.23 -3.81
N THR A 190 33.43 -13.68 -3.27
CA THR A 190 32.65 -14.81 -3.80
C THR A 190 31.15 -14.53 -3.64
N LEU A 191 30.30 -15.25 -4.38
CA LEU A 191 28.85 -15.12 -4.27
C LEU A 191 28.25 -15.93 -3.11
N ASN A 192 28.94 -16.96 -2.63
CA ASN A 192 28.49 -17.82 -1.52
C ASN A 192 28.62 -17.15 -0.16
N HIS A 193 29.68 -16.38 0.03
CA HIS A 193 30.00 -15.80 1.32
C HIS A 193 29.38 -14.42 1.50
N ILE A 194 29.32 -14.01 2.76
CA ILE A 194 28.89 -12.67 3.17
C ILE A 194 29.89 -11.65 2.62
N ASP A 195 29.42 -10.45 2.25
CA ASP A 195 30.30 -9.35 1.84
C ASP A 195 31.24 -8.95 3.00
N PRO A 196 32.57 -9.20 2.89
CA PRO A 196 33.51 -8.88 3.97
C PRO A 196 33.69 -7.38 4.15
N THR A 197 33.38 -6.56 3.14
CA THR A 197 33.59 -5.11 3.16
C THR A 197 32.39 -4.34 3.68
N MET A 198 31.24 -4.99 3.89
CA MET A 198 29.95 -4.36 4.21
C MET A 198 29.45 -3.34 3.17
N THR A 199 30.09 -3.23 2.01
CA THR A 199 29.75 -2.23 0.99
C THR A 199 28.36 -2.49 0.40
N MET A 200 28.06 -3.73 0.00
CA MET A 200 26.77 -4.10 -0.59
C MET A 200 25.61 -3.93 0.40
N PRO A 201 25.71 -4.36 1.68
CA PRO A 201 24.72 -4.04 2.70
C PRO A 201 24.49 -2.55 2.91
N ILE A 202 25.54 -1.73 2.90
CA ILE A 202 25.42 -0.27 3.05
C ILE A 202 24.71 0.32 1.82
N ILE A 203 25.10 -0.07 0.61
CA ILE A 203 24.43 0.34 -0.63
C ILE A 203 22.96 -0.05 -0.61
N LEU A 204 22.63 -1.26 -0.15
CA LEU A 204 21.26 -1.72 0.02
C LEU A 204 20.47 -0.80 0.98
N GLY A 205 21.05 -0.44 2.12
CA GLY A 205 20.45 0.50 3.06
C GLY A 205 20.20 1.88 2.45
N LEU A 206 21.18 2.41 1.72
CA LEU A 206 21.07 3.71 1.06
C LEU A 206 20.01 3.70 -0.05
N LEU A 207 19.99 2.68 -0.91
CA LEU A 207 18.98 2.53 -1.95
C LEU A 207 17.57 2.38 -1.37
N THR A 208 17.43 1.65 -0.26
CA THR A 208 16.13 1.48 0.39
C THR A 208 15.67 2.78 1.06
N MET A 209 16.57 3.54 1.67
CA MET A 209 16.29 4.89 2.16
C MET A 209 15.86 5.83 1.02
N ALA A 210 16.60 5.83 -0.10
CA ALA A 210 16.27 6.62 -1.27
C ALA A 210 14.86 6.28 -1.82
N ASN A 211 14.48 5.00 -1.81
CA ASN A 211 13.13 4.57 -2.20
C ASN A 211 12.03 5.18 -1.32
N VAL A 212 12.28 5.36 -0.01
CA VAL A 212 11.34 6.01 0.91
C VAL A 212 11.19 7.50 0.61
N GLU A 213 12.26 8.14 0.16
CA GLU A 213 12.32 9.59 -0.03
C GLU A 213 12.02 10.06 -1.45
N VAL A 214 12.03 9.15 -2.43
CA VAL A 214 11.86 9.47 -3.85
C VAL A 214 10.58 10.25 -4.16
N ASN A 215 9.51 10.03 -3.39
CA ASN A 215 8.24 10.76 -3.52
C ASN A 215 8.39 12.27 -3.27
N ASN A 216 9.39 12.66 -2.48
CA ASN A 216 9.66 14.06 -2.17
C ASN A 216 10.66 14.71 -3.15
N TRP A 217 11.36 13.92 -3.96
CA TRP A 217 12.41 14.43 -4.86
C TRP A 217 11.86 15.23 -6.03
N VAL A 218 10.70 14.83 -6.55
CA VAL A 218 10.08 15.45 -7.74
C VAL A 218 9.30 16.74 -7.38
N LEU A 219 9.09 17.01 -6.08
CA LEU A 219 8.39 18.21 -5.62
C LEU A 219 9.23 19.47 -5.85
N THR A 220 8.62 20.47 -6.47
CA THR A 220 9.21 21.78 -6.76
C THR A 220 9.46 22.56 -5.46
N ALA A 221 10.41 23.51 -5.44
CA ALA A 221 10.68 24.34 -4.27
C ALA A 221 9.43 25.09 -3.76
N THR A 222 8.57 25.56 -4.68
CA THR A 222 7.29 26.20 -4.38
C THR A 222 6.28 25.24 -3.72
N GLU A 223 6.16 24.01 -4.24
CA GLU A 223 5.30 22.97 -3.68
C GLU A 223 5.79 22.50 -2.30
N LYS A 224 7.11 22.41 -2.11
CA LYS A 224 7.73 22.12 -0.81
C LYS A 224 7.45 23.22 0.21
N GLY A 225 7.54 24.50 -0.19
CA GLY A 225 7.18 25.64 0.65
C GLY A 225 5.71 25.60 1.06
N MET A 226 4.81 25.41 0.09
CA MET A 226 3.37 25.31 0.37
C MET A 226 3.03 24.12 1.27
N GLN A 227 3.68 22.96 1.10
CA GLN A 227 3.49 21.81 1.98
C GLN A 227 3.95 22.10 3.41
N LYS A 228 5.08 22.80 3.59
CA LYS A 228 5.56 23.22 4.92
C LYS A 228 4.57 24.18 5.58
N GLU A 229 4.10 25.20 4.87
CA GLU A 229 3.10 26.13 5.42
C GLU A 229 1.79 25.44 5.80
N ILE A 230 1.29 24.53 4.97
CA ILE A 230 0.09 23.73 5.28
C ILE A 230 0.34 22.87 6.52
N GLN A 231 1.54 22.31 6.64
CA GLN A 231 1.92 21.48 7.78
C GLN A 231 2.01 22.30 9.07
N GLU A 232 2.66 23.45 9.04
CA GLU A 232 2.77 24.38 10.16
C GLU A 232 1.38 24.87 10.60
N LYS A 233 0.52 25.26 9.64
CA LYS A 233 -0.87 25.67 9.93
C LYS A 233 -1.65 24.53 10.60
N LYS A 234 -1.50 23.29 10.13
CA LYS A 234 -2.15 22.13 10.75
C LYS A 234 -1.61 21.85 12.16
N GLU A 235 -0.31 21.98 12.36
CA GLU A 235 0.33 21.76 13.66
C GLU A 235 -0.08 22.84 14.67
N GLN A 236 -0.17 24.10 14.24
CA GLN A 236 -0.72 25.19 15.05
C GLN A 236 -2.20 24.96 15.39
N ILE A 237 -3.01 24.49 14.44
CA ILE A 237 -4.43 24.15 14.70
C ILE A 237 -4.53 22.97 15.68
N ALA A 238 -3.71 21.93 15.52
CA ALA A 238 -3.70 20.76 16.38
C ALA A 238 -3.25 21.11 17.81
N GLN A 239 -2.23 21.98 17.95
CA GLN A 239 -1.81 22.52 19.24
C GLN A 239 -2.91 23.34 19.90
N LYS A 240 -3.58 24.24 19.16
CA LYS A 240 -4.71 25.03 19.66
C LYS A 240 -5.91 24.19 20.07
N GLN A 241 -6.13 23.05 19.42
CA GLN A 241 -7.22 22.13 19.75
C GLN A 241 -6.85 21.12 20.84
N GLY A 242 -5.60 21.10 21.33
CA GLY A 242 -5.14 20.12 22.32
C GLY A 242 -5.17 18.66 21.84
N VAL A 243 -5.50 18.41 20.56
CA VAL A 243 -5.60 17.08 19.97
C VAL A 243 -4.29 16.78 19.27
N ARG A 244 -3.50 15.84 19.82
CA ARG A 244 -2.35 15.26 19.12
C ARG A 244 -2.86 14.46 17.92
N HIS A 245 -2.92 15.08 16.74
CA HIS A 245 -3.25 14.36 15.52
C HIS A 245 -2.02 13.56 15.08
N ILE A 246 -2.03 12.27 15.38
CA ILE A 246 -1.03 11.34 14.87
C ILE A 246 -1.29 11.17 13.38
N GLU A 247 -0.40 11.70 12.54
CA GLU A 247 -0.47 11.50 11.10
C GLU A 247 0.08 10.10 10.76
N PRO A 248 -0.77 9.14 10.34
CA PRO A 248 -0.33 7.78 10.07
C PRO A 248 0.74 7.74 8.97
N GLN A 249 0.73 8.71 8.05
CA GLN A 249 1.74 8.83 6.99
C GLN A 249 3.15 9.15 7.54
N LYS A 250 3.26 9.96 8.61
CA LYS A 250 4.54 10.26 9.25
C LYS A 250 5.08 9.02 9.97
N ILE A 251 4.23 8.28 10.68
CA ILE A 251 4.62 7.01 11.32
C ILE A 251 5.12 6.01 10.29
N VAL A 252 4.36 5.81 9.22
CA VAL A 252 4.73 4.86 8.15
C VAL A 252 6.07 5.25 7.52
N LYS A 253 6.29 6.54 7.22
CA LYS A 253 7.59 7.01 6.69
C LYS A 253 8.72 6.77 7.68
N SER A 254 8.56 7.13 8.95
CA SER A 254 9.59 6.90 9.98
C SER A 254 9.89 5.41 10.15
N ALA A 255 8.86 4.56 10.17
CA ALA A 255 9.02 3.11 10.23
C ALA A 255 9.79 2.57 9.01
N MET A 256 9.48 3.07 7.79
CA MET A 256 10.22 2.69 6.58
C MET A 256 11.69 3.14 6.61
N ARG A 257 12.01 4.28 7.22
CA ARG A 257 13.40 4.72 7.44
C ARG A 257 14.14 3.78 8.38
N VAL A 258 13.52 3.41 9.50
CA VAL A 258 14.09 2.42 10.44
C VAL A 258 14.29 1.07 9.75
N LEU A 259 13.31 0.62 8.95
CA LEU A 259 13.45 -0.59 8.14
C LEU A 259 14.61 -0.50 7.14
N SER A 260 14.89 0.67 6.58
CA SER A 260 16.01 0.86 5.65
C SER A 260 17.35 0.64 6.35
N VAL A 261 17.50 1.16 7.58
CA VAL A 261 18.68 0.88 8.42
C VAL A 261 18.73 -0.60 8.81
N GLY A 262 17.60 -1.19 9.22
CA GLY A 262 17.51 -2.61 9.56
C GLY A 262 17.89 -3.54 8.40
N ARG A 263 17.63 -3.14 7.15
CA ARG A 263 18.04 -3.90 5.96
C ARG A 263 19.56 -3.97 5.77
N ILE A 264 20.33 -3.03 6.32
CA ILE A 264 21.79 -3.13 6.33
C ILE A 264 22.20 -4.33 7.19
N GLY A 265 21.64 -4.47 8.39
CA GLY A 265 21.90 -5.61 9.27
C GLY A 265 21.49 -6.95 8.66
N LEU A 266 20.34 -6.99 7.96
CA LEU A 266 19.93 -8.19 7.22
C LEU A 266 20.86 -8.50 6.04
N GLY A 267 21.32 -7.47 5.31
CA GLY A 267 22.29 -7.63 4.24
C GLY A 267 23.64 -8.13 4.73
N ALA A 268 24.04 -7.72 5.94
CA ALA A 268 25.31 -8.11 6.57
C ALA A 268 25.40 -9.61 6.91
N ILE A 269 24.27 -10.32 6.98
CA ILE A 269 24.23 -11.77 7.24
C ILE A 269 23.77 -12.56 6.02
N ALA A 270 23.42 -11.89 4.93
CA ALA A 270 22.98 -12.52 3.71
C ALA A 270 24.19 -12.92 2.85
N PRO A 271 24.12 -14.07 2.14
CA PRO A 271 25.12 -14.41 1.13
C PRO A 271 25.24 -13.35 0.04
N GLY A 272 26.42 -13.24 -0.57
CA GLY A 272 26.74 -12.27 -1.61
C GLY A 272 25.72 -12.26 -2.76
N ALA A 273 25.32 -13.44 -3.25
CA ALA A 273 24.30 -13.56 -4.31
C ALA A 273 22.94 -12.97 -3.91
N VAL A 274 22.51 -13.23 -2.66
CA VAL A 274 21.26 -12.68 -2.12
C VAL A 274 21.35 -11.16 -1.96
N CYS A 275 22.49 -10.67 -1.48
CA CYS A 275 22.73 -9.24 -1.30
C CYS A 275 22.76 -8.52 -2.66
N LEU A 276 23.44 -9.07 -3.67
CA LEU A 276 23.46 -8.58 -5.05
C LEU A 276 22.07 -8.52 -5.66
N TYR A 277 21.27 -9.57 -5.46
CA TYR A 277 19.87 -9.59 -5.84
C TYR A 277 19.08 -8.45 -5.17
N TRP A 278 19.21 -8.29 -3.85
CA TRP A 278 18.50 -7.22 -3.12
C TRP A 278 18.91 -5.83 -3.56
N VAL A 279 20.20 -5.57 -3.78
CA VAL A 279 20.74 -4.29 -4.27
C VAL A 279 20.16 -3.99 -5.65
N THR A 280 20.26 -4.92 -6.59
CA THR A 280 19.74 -4.75 -7.96
C THR A 280 18.24 -4.50 -7.95
N SER A 281 17.51 -5.26 -7.14
CA SER A 281 16.07 -5.16 -6.99
C SER A 281 15.63 -3.82 -6.37
N ALA A 282 16.39 -3.30 -5.40
CA ALA A 282 16.15 -1.99 -4.78
C ALA A 282 16.51 -0.83 -5.73
N ALA A 283 17.59 -0.96 -6.51
CA ALA A 283 18.00 0.01 -7.53
C ALA A 283 16.94 0.11 -8.65
N PHE A 284 16.47 -1.03 -9.16
CA PHE A 284 15.39 -1.04 -10.15
C PHE A 284 14.11 -0.40 -9.59
N GLY A 285 13.73 -0.76 -8.36
CA GLY A 285 12.57 -0.16 -7.68
C GLY A 285 12.67 1.36 -7.55
N LEU A 286 13.88 1.88 -7.27
CA LEU A 286 14.15 3.31 -7.17
C LEU A 286 13.95 4.00 -8.51
N VAL A 287 14.58 3.47 -9.56
CA VAL A 287 14.45 4.00 -10.93
C VAL A 287 12.99 3.96 -11.38
N GLN A 288 12.32 2.82 -11.19
CA GLN A 288 10.90 2.67 -11.53
C GLN A 288 10.04 3.72 -10.82
N THR A 289 10.20 3.86 -9.50
CA THR A 289 9.37 4.80 -8.72
C THR A 289 9.68 6.25 -9.10
N TRP A 290 10.96 6.58 -9.31
CA TRP A 290 11.39 7.90 -9.77
C TRP A 290 10.78 8.26 -11.13
N ILE A 291 10.88 7.37 -12.13
CA ILE A 291 10.28 7.58 -13.46
C ILE A 291 8.77 7.81 -13.34
N LEU A 292 8.07 6.98 -12.58
CA LEU A 292 6.62 7.07 -12.45
C LEU A 292 6.18 8.37 -11.76
N ASN A 293 6.89 8.78 -10.71
CA ASN A 293 6.65 10.04 -10.02
C ASN A 293 6.96 11.25 -10.91
N TYR A 294 8.04 11.17 -11.68
CA TYR A 294 8.43 12.21 -12.63
C TYR A 294 7.36 12.42 -13.70
N LEU A 295 6.88 11.33 -14.32
CA LEU A 295 5.80 11.38 -15.31
C LEU A 295 4.50 11.94 -14.72
N GLU A 296 4.19 11.60 -13.47
CA GLU A 296 3.00 12.11 -12.79
C GLU A 296 3.10 13.59 -12.45
N ALA A 297 4.25 14.06 -11.96
CA ALA A 297 4.48 15.46 -11.70
C ALA A 297 4.43 16.29 -12.98
N GLN A 298 5.04 15.81 -14.06
CA GLN A 298 4.98 16.47 -15.36
C GLN A 298 3.54 16.59 -15.86
N ARG A 299 2.72 15.54 -15.71
CA ARG A 299 1.30 15.57 -16.07
C ARG A 299 0.52 16.56 -15.22
N LYS A 300 0.68 16.54 -13.90
CA LYS A 300 0.04 17.48 -12.98
C LYS A 300 0.36 18.93 -13.39
N ARG A 301 1.63 19.22 -13.71
CA ARG A 301 2.04 20.54 -14.21
C ARG A 301 1.36 20.94 -15.52
N ARG A 302 1.24 20.02 -16.49
CA ARG A 302 0.52 20.29 -17.76
C ARG A 302 -0.95 20.59 -17.52
N MET A 303 -1.61 19.83 -16.64
CA MET A 303 -3.02 20.05 -16.29
C MET A 303 -3.21 21.40 -15.60
N TYR A 304 -2.47 21.70 -14.54
CA TYR A 304 -2.60 22.98 -13.81
C TYR A 304 -2.14 24.18 -14.65
N GLY A 305 -1.11 24.02 -15.48
CA GLY A 305 -0.68 25.03 -16.44
C GLY A 305 -1.78 25.37 -17.46
N SER A 306 -2.50 24.36 -17.96
CA SER A 306 -3.65 24.59 -18.86
C SER A 306 -4.84 25.26 -18.18
N ILE A 307 -5.06 25.00 -16.88
CA ILE A 307 -6.14 25.63 -16.10
C ILE A 307 -5.85 27.12 -15.87
N LEU A 308 -4.60 27.49 -15.59
CA LEU A 308 -4.19 28.89 -15.39
C LEU A 308 -4.28 29.74 -16.66
N HIS A 309 -4.17 29.13 -17.84
CA HIS A 309 -4.33 29.80 -19.15
C HIS A 309 -5.77 29.77 -19.67
N SER A 310 -6.72 29.17 -18.95
CA SER A 310 -8.14 29.22 -19.30
C SER A 310 -8.79 30.47 -18.68
N PRO A 311 -9.17 31.49 -19.46
CA PRO A 311 -9.69 32.76 -18.93
C PRO A 311 -11.03 32.66 -18.20
N ARG A 312 -11.61 31.46 -18.07
CA ARG A 312 -12.93 31.24 -17.44
C ARG A 312 -12.90 31.04 -15.92
N MET A 313 -11.74 30.96 -15.28
CA MET A 313 -11.62 30.67 -13.84
C MET A 313 -10.81 31.72 -13.05
N ALA A 314 -10.40 32.82 -13.70
CA ALA A 314 -9.61 33.89 -13.08
C ALA A 314 -10.42 34.75 -12.07
N GLU A 315 -11.74 34.56 -11.98
CA GLU A 315 -12.50 35.10 -10.87
C GLU A 315 -12.70 34.01 -9.81
N PRO A 316 -12.16 34.17 -8.59
CA PRO A 316 -12.75 33.46 -7.47
C PRO A 316 -14.20 33.89 -7.41
N GLN A 317 -15.13 33.00 -7.76
CA GLN A 317 -16.54 33.21 -7.43
C GLN A 317 -16.69 33.15 -5.91
N VAL A 318 -16.29 34.24 -5.28
CA VAL A 318 -16.84 34.70 -4.02
C VAL A 318 -18.32 34.84 -4.31
N ILE A 319 -19.08 33.81 -3.99
CA ILE A 319 -20.53 33.93 -3.86
C ILE A 319 -20.72 35.09 -2.89
N LYS A 320 -21.05 36.27 -3.41
CA LYS A 320 -21.47 37.43 -2.62
C LYS A 320 -22.71 36.96 -1.88
N VAL A 321 -22.53 36.56 -0.62
CA VAL A 321 -23.63 36.39 0.31
C VAL A 321 -24.23 37.79 0.44
N ALA A 322 -25.34 38.03 -0.26
CA ALA A 322 -26.12 39.23 -0.08
C ALA A 322 -26.51 39.30 1.40
N PRO A 323 -26.32 40.46 2.07
CA PRO A 323 -26.73 40.60 3.46
C PRO A 323 -28.23 40.32 3.54
N ALA A 324 -28.60 39.43 4.45
CA ALA A 324 -29.98 39.02 4.68
C ALA A 324 -30.83 40.28 4.94
N ARG A 325 -31.63 40.67 3.95
CA ARG A 325 -32.58 41.76 4.07
C ARG A 325 -33.76 41.20 4.86
N SER A 326 -33.88 41.63 6.11
CA SER A 326 -35.05 41.39 6.95
C SER A 326 -36.29 41.92 6.23
N LYS A 327 -37.07 41.00 5.65
CA LYS A 327 -38.47 41.25 5.31
C LYS A 327 -39.26 40.06 5.82
N GLY A 328 -39.88 40.24 6.98
CA GLY A 328 -40.90 39.32 7.46
C GLY A 328 -42.05 39.33 6.46
N VAL A 329 -42.46 38.14 5.99
CA VAL A 329 -43.76 37.92 5.38
C VAL A 329 -44.17 36.47 5.66
N SER A 330 -45.21 36.37 6.50
CA SER A 330 -46.27 35.37 6.50
C SER A 330 -46.41 34.60 5.17
N GLY A 331 -46.18 33.28 5.18
CA GLY A 331 -46.37 32.47 3.96
C GLY A 331 -46.15 30.96 4.06
N SER A 332 -45.66 30.45 5.20
CA SER A 332 -45.32 29.02 5.32
C SER A 332 -46.48 28.12 5.82
N ALA A 333 -47.63 28.68 6.20
CA ALA A 333 -48.77 27.88 6.69
C ALA A 333 -49.59 27.26 5.53
N THR A 334 -49.61 27.91 4.37
CA THR A 334 -50.49 27.52 3.25
C THR A 334 -49.94 26.33 2.44
N ALA A 335 -48.61 26.19 2.35
CA ALA A 335 -47.96 25.09 1.62
C ALA A 335 -48.03 23.76 2.40
N LEU A 336 -48.01 23.81 3.74
CA LEU A 336 -48.06 22.61 4.58
C LEU A 336 -49.48 21.99 4.64
N HIS A 337 -50.51 22.84 4.55
CA HIS A 337 -51.91 22.37 4.46
C HIS A 337 -52.24 21.75 3.09
N ALA A 338 -51.69 22.30 1.99
CA ALA A 338 -51.90 21.76 0.65
C ALA A 338 -51.25 20.37 0.45
N LEU A 339 -50.12 20.11 1.12
CA LEU A 339 -49.45 18.80 1.08
C LEU A 339 -50.17 17.74 1.93
N LYS A 340 -50.70 18.11 3.11
CA LYS A 340 -51.50 17.19 3.94
C LYS A 340 -52.85 16.82 3.31
N ALA A 341 -53.47 17.73 2.56
CA ALA A 341 -54.71 17.44 1.84
C ALA A 341 -54.48 16.39 0.73
N LYS A 342 -53.42 16.53 -0.08
CA LYS A 342 -53.06 15.54 -1.12
C LYS A 342 -52.68 14.17 -0.54
N GLU A 343 -52.08 14.12 0.64
CA GLU A 343 -51.72 12.87 1.30
C GLU A 343 -52.95 12.12 1.86
N SER A 344 -54.00 12.85 2.26
CA SER A 344 -55.27 12.27 2.72
C SER A 344 -56.15 11.73 1.58
N GLU A 345 -56.04 12.29 0.39
CA GLU A 345 -56.76 11.86 -0.81
C GLU A 345 -56.15 10.58 -1.41
N ASN A 346 -54.82 10.48 -1.41
CA ASN A 346 -54.09 9.30 -1.90
C ASN A 346 -54.27 8.06 -0.99
N LYS A 347 -54.56 8.26 0.30
CA LYS A 347 -54.87 7.18 1.26
C LYS A 347 -56.33 6.67 1.16
N ARG A 348 -57.24 7.42 0.53
CA ARG A 348 -58.61 6.95 0.25
C ARG A 348 -58.69 6.15 -1.06
N SER A 349 -57.90 6.50 -2.06
CA SER A 349 -57.85 5.77 -3.35
C SER A 349 -57.23 4.36 -3.27
N THR A 350 -56.50 4.04 -2.19
CA THR A 350 -55.81 2.75 -2.00
C THR A 350 -56.58 1.77 -1.11
N ARG A 351 -57.80 2.13 -0.69
CA ARG A 351 -58.68 1.31 0.17
C ARG A 351 -60.04 0.99 -0.43
N SER A 352 -60.22 1.21 -1.74
CA SER A 352 -61.45 0.87 -2.45
C SER A 352 -61.24 -0.26 -3.44
#